data_AF-A0A0F9QC23-F1
#
_entry.id   AF-A0A0F9QC23-F1
#
_cell.length_a   1.000
_cell.length_b   1.000
_cell.length_c   1.000
_cell.angle_alpha   90.00
_cell.angle_beta   90.00
_cell.angle_gamma   90.00
#
_symmetry.space_group_name_H-M   'P 1'
#
loop_
_entity.id
_entity.type
_entity.pdbx_description
1 polymer ?
#
loop_
_entity_poly.entity_id
_entity_poly.type
_entity_poly.pdbx_seq_one_letter_code
_entity_poly.pdbx_strand_id
1 'polypeptide(L)' 'MTVQEILISWLIEHNFDGLWNEDCGCQMSDLMPCENMFSDCQPGYKIDCPGGEDCAAGGDCDFHIHATKIT' A
#
# COMPACT_ATOMS: atom_id res chain seq x y z
N MET A 1 -19.47 -4.13 -9.93
CA MET A 1 -18.43 -3.17 -10.36
C MET A 1 -18.51 -1.92 -9.50
N THR A 2 -17.75 -1.92 -8.43
CA THR A 2 -17.52 -0.79 -7.51
C THR A 2 -16.26 -0.04 -7.92
N VAL A 3 -16.04 1.16 -7.37
CA VAL A 3 -14.78 1.90 -7.56
C VAL A 3 -13.59 1.08 -7.05
N GLN A 4 -13.77 0.36 -5.94
CA GLN A 4 -12.76 -0.54 -5.39
C GLN A 4 -12.39 -1.66 -6.38
N GLU A 5 -13.37 -2.31 -7.01
CA GLU A 5 -13.14 -3.36 -8.01
C GLU A 5 -12.41 -2.84 -9.26
N ILE A 6 -12.70 -1.60 -9.69
CA ILE A 6 -12.01 -0.93 -10.80
C ILE A 6 -10.55 -0.67 -10.43
N LEU A 7 -10.30 -0.13 -9.24
CA LEU A 7 -8.94 0.15 -8.75
C LEU A 7 -8.13 -1.13 -8.61
N ILE A 8 -8.69 -2.20 -8.03
CA ILE A 8 -8.03 -3.51 -7.93
C ILE A 8 -7.62 -3.99 -9.32
N SER A 9 -8.54 -3.94 -10.29
CA SER A 9 -8.26 -4.39 -11.66
C SER A 9 -7.12 -3.59 -12.30
N TRP A 10 -7.12 -2.27 -12.12
CA TRP A 10 -6.06 -1.39 -12.63
C TRP A 10 -4.71 -1.66 -11.95
N LEU A 11 -4.68 -1.83 -10.62
CA LEU A 11 -3.45 -2.13 -9.87
C LEU A 11 -2.83 -3.45 -10.32
N ILE A 12 -3.64 -4.50 -10.53
CA ILE A 12 -3.20 -5.80 -11.05
C ILE A 12 -2.59 -5.66 -12.44
N GLU A 13 -3.28 -4.99 -13.37
CA GLU A 13 -2.82 -4.78 -14.74
C GLU A 13 -1.46 -4.05 -14.79
N HIS A 14 -1.19 -3.19 -13.81
CA HIS A 14 0.02 -2.37 -13.73
C HIS A 14 1.08 -2.93 -12.75
N ASN A 15 0.85 -4.10 -12.16
CA ASN A 15 1.75 -4.79 -11.22
C ASN A 15 2.07 -4.01 -9.93
N PHE A 16 1.06 -3.36 -9.35
CA PHE A 16 1.13 -2.76 -8.01
C PHE A 16 0.49 -3.66 -6.96
N ASP A 17 0.94 -3.56 -5.71
CA ASP A 17 0.49 -4.41 -4.60
C ASP A 17 -0.59 -3.76 -3.72
N GLY A 18 -0.83 -2.46 -3.91
CA GLY A 18 -1.75 -1.69 -3.09
C GLY A 18 -1.70 -0.19 -3.36
N LEU A 19 -2.21 0.56 -2.38
CA LEU A 19 -2.14 2.02 -2.36
C LEU A 19 -1.30 2.50 -1.18
N TRP A 20 -0.68 3.66 -1.34
CA TRP A 20 0.20 4.28 -0.37
C TRP A 20 0.08 5.80 -0.40
N ASN A 21 0.24 6.43 0.76
CA ASN A 21 0.60 7.83 0.94
C ASN A 21 1.52 7.97 2.16
N GLU A 22 1.85 9.19 2.56
CA GLU A 22 2.78 9.43 3.69
C GLU A 22 2.25 8.91 5.03
N ASP A 23 0.93 8.76 5.18
CA ASP A 23 0.28 8.40 6.44
C ASP A 23 -0.08 6.91 6.54
N CYS A 24 -0.37 6.25 5.41
CA CYS A 24 -0.83 4.87 5.39
C CYS A 24 -0.50 4.12 4.11
N GLY A 25 -0.65 2.79 4.18
CA GLY A 25 -0.60 1.91 3.03
C GLY A 25 -1.58 0.76 3.20
N CYS A 26 -2.27 0.38 2.14
CA CYS A 26 -3.22 -0.72 2.14
C CYS A 26 -2.94 -1.69 0.98
N GLN A 27 -3.11 -2.99 1.24
CA GLN A 27 -2.94 -4.03 0.22
C GLN A 27 -4.20 -4.20 -0.61
N MET A 28 -4.09 -4.84 -1.78
CA MET A 28 -5.26 -5.22 -2.59
C MET A 28 -6.28 -6.09 -1.84
N SER A 29 -5.86 -6.91 -0.86
CA SER A 29 -6.75 -7.76 -0.07
C SER A 29 -7.62 -7.00 0.93
N ASP A 30 -7.20 -5.79 1.31
CA ASP A 30 -7.88 -4.90 2.24
C ASP A 30 -7.75 -3.46 1.73
N LEU A 31 -8.20 -3.23 0.48
CA LEU A 31 -7.95 -1.99 -0.25
C LEU A 31 -8.91 -0.89 0.20
N MET A 32 -8.37 0.29 0.52
CA MET A 32 -9.11 1.44 1.06
C MET A 32 -9.89 1.14 2.37
N PRO A 33 -9.24 0.60 3.41
CA PRO A 33 -9.89 0.33 4.70
C PRO A 33 -10.01 1.58 5.57
N CYS A 34 -9.29 2.66 5.20
CA CYS A 34 -9.31 3.93 5.90
C CYS A 34 -10.54 4.76 5.51
N GLU A 35 -11.05 5.55 6.44
CA GLU A 35 -12.17 6.48 6.22
C GLU A 35 -11.72 7.86 5.67
N ASN A 36 -10.45 7.98 5.29
CA ASN A 36 -9.84 9.22 4.82
C ASN A 36 -10.15 9.51 3.34
N MET A 37 -9.97 10.77 2.93
CA MET A 37 -10.03 11.12 1.51
C MET A 37 -8.84 10.50 0.76
N PHE A 38 -9.12 9.75 -0.32
CA PHE A 38 -8.11 9.06 -1.14
C PHE A 38 -7.41 9.96 -2.17
N SER A 39 -7.49 11.30 -2.02
CA SER A 39 -7.04 12.23 -3.06
C SER A 39 -5.53 12.22 -3.30
N ASP A 40 -4.77 11.76 -2.33
CA ASP A 40 -3.31 11.68 -2.33
C ASP A 40 -2.78 10.23 -2.40
N CYS A 41 -3.66 9.22 -2.38
CA CYS A 41 -3.26 7.83 -2.51
C CYS A 41 -2.62 7.57 -3.88
N GLN A 42 -1.45 6.94 -3.87
CA GLN A 42 -0.71 6.53 -5.04
C GLN A 42 -0.59 5.01 -5.09
N PRO A 43 -0.43 4.41 -6.29
CA PRO A 43 -0.09 3.01 -6.40
C PRO A 43 1.25 2.71 -5.71
N GLY A 44 1.34 1.58 -5.02
CA GLY A 44 2.55 1.21 -4.30
C GLY A 44 2.85 -0.28 -4.35
N TYR A 45 4.09 -0.60 -3.97
CA TYR A 45 4.65 -1.94 -3.94
C TYR A 45 4.76 -2.44 -2.51
N LYS A 46 4.53 -3.74 -2.32
CA LYS A 46 4.77 -4.40 -1.05
C LYS A 46 6.27 -4.60 -0.89
N ILE A 47 6.81 -4.06 0.20
CA ILE A 47 8.20 -4.24 0.60
C ILE A 47 8.25 -4.88 1.97
N ASP A 48 9.26 -5.71 2.20
CA ASP A 48 9.47 -6.32 3.52
C ASP A 48 9.82 -5.23 4.53
N CYS A 49 9.30 -5.39 5.75
CA CYS A 49 9.67 -4.51 6.85
C CYS A 49 11.16 -4.72 7.18
N PRO A 50 11.97 -3.65 7.29
CA PRO A 50 13.37 -3.78 7.70
C PRO A 50 13.51 -4.27 9.16
N GLY A 51 12.43 -4.17 9.95
CA GLY A 51 12.39 -4.57 11.34
C GLY A 51 13.17 -3.65 12.27
N GLY A 52 13.02 -3.88 13.59
CA GLY A 52 13.82 -3.23 14.62
C GLY A 52 13.78 -1.69 14.57
N GLU A 53 14.94 -1.07 14.77
CA GLU A 53 15.12 0.39 14.79
C GLU A 53 15.06 1.04 13.40
N ASP A 54 15.24 0.25 12.33
CA ASP A 54 15.18 0.72 10.94
C ASP A 54 13.74 0.85 10.42
N CYS A 55 12.76 0.33 11.16
CA CYS A 55 11.36 0.48 10.85
C CYS A 55 10.77 1.72 11.56
N ALA A 56 10.28 2.69 10.78
CA ALA A 56 9.62 3.89 11.32
C ALA A 56 8.40 3.58 12.22
N ALA A 57 7.73 2.44 11.99
CA ALA A 57 6.63 1.96 12.82
C ALA A 57 7.07 1.13 14.05
N GLY A 58 8.37 1.05 14.36
CA GLY A 58 8.89 0.35 15.53
C GLY A 58 9.10 -1.17 15.37
N GLY A 59 9.01 -1.70 14.14
CA GLY A 59 9.46 -3.05 13.80
C GLY A 59 8.46 -4.18 14.06
N ASP A 60 7.22 -3.89 14.49
CA ASP A 60 6.18 -4.89 14.78
C ASP A 60 5.22 -5.13 13.58
N CYS A 61 5.72 -4.94 12.36
CA CYS A 61 4.95 -5.14 11.13
C CYS A 61 5.74 -6.01 10.15
N ASP A 62 5.02 -6.82 9.36
CA ASP A 62 5.65 -7.73 8.40
C ASP A 62 6.07 -7.03 7.10
N PHE A 63 5.35 -5.99 6.68
CA PHE A 63 5.55 -5.32 5.40
C PHE A 63 5.13 -3.85 5.44
N HIS A 64 5.55 -3.10 4.42
CA HIS A 64 5.01 -1.77 4.08
C HIS A 64 4.53 -1.74 2.63
N ILE A 65 3.66 -0.80 2.30
CA ILE A 65 3.44 -0.38 0.91
C ILE A 65 4.25 0.88 0.69
N HIS A 66 4.93 0.99 -0.45
CA HIS A 66 5.79 2.13 -0.75
C HIS A 66 5.77 2.48 -2.24
N ALA A 67 5.96 3.75 -2.60
CA ALA A 67 5.91 4.20 -4.00
C ALA A 67 7.00 3.59 -4.90
N THR A 68 8.11 3.15 -4.30
CA THR A 68 9.25 2.57 -5.02
C THR A 68 9.39 1.09 -4.72
N LYS A 69 9.53 0.30 -5.79
CA LYS A 69 9.87 -1.12 -5.70
C LYS A 69 11.33 -1.29 -5.28
N ILE A 70 11.59 -2.10 -4.25
CA ILE A 70 12.94 -2.50 -3.87
C ILE A 70 13.19 -3.88 -4.50
N THR A 71 14.25 -4.00 -5.29
CA THR A 71 14.68 -5.22 -6.00
C THR A 71 15.91 -5.83 -5.37
#